data_AF-A0A514X1L2-F1
#
_entry.id   AF-A0A514X1L2-F1
#
_cell.length_a   1.000
_cell.length_b   1.000
_cell.length_c   1.000
_cell.angle_alpha   90.00
_cell.angle_beta   90.00
_cell.angle_gamma   90.00
#
_symmetry.space_group_name_H-M   'P 1'
#
loop_
_entity.id
_entity.type
_entity.pdbx_description
1 polymer ?
#
loop_
_entity_poly.entity_id
_entity_poly.type
_entity_poly.pdbx_seq_one_letter_code
_entity_poly.pdbx_strand_id
1 'polypeptide(L)'
;MKSLALVLFGFVLTGSLAQASVCKDLKPSTSDVIFLDYDDCEFAEDLSHVFNEIKETFGGPNVTLVIGTESDNAAFDLGHMIELPYRMIFYGRYGQEYPVPRANVVTAAAHEYGHSIFHERVKKEFPQFTELAKDLANLSNVKEAYYRKQVPYSKVDEANKEIAKVTNYADFVNYLSAYSEFFADVIAVYQYDSKSAMVQALYYDAMSKEEFNYISLRDFDHEPSMRYENQLSEEHAKLAFVRAWIGKNMWPENRDQARVYADKILNAIMKLAKEDIKAGVSPEYREMNDRLIAELQK
;
A
#
# COMPACT_ATOMS: atom_id res chain seq x y z
N MET A 1 0.52 24.19 0.07
CA MET A 1 -0.77 23.86 0.72
C MET A 1 -0.65 22.43 1.19
N LYS A 2 -0.56 22.22 2.50
CA LYS A 2 -0.35 20.88 3.08
C LYS A 2 -1.68 20.15 3.09
N SER A 3 -1.83 19.15 2.23
CA SER A 3 -2.93 18.20 2.29
C SER A 3 -2.33 16.88 2.74
N LEU A 4 -2.47 16.54 4.02
CA LEU A 4 -2.56 15.13 4.39
C LEU A 4 -3.86 14.68 3.74
N ALA A 5 -3.78 14.04 2.57
CA ALA A 5 -4.95 13.43 1.95
C ALA A 5 -5.26 12.15 2.71
N LEU A 6 -5.82 12.30 3.91
CA LEU A 6 -6.73 11.30 4.44
C LEU A 6 -7.91 11.34 3.48
N VAL A 7 -7.96 10.40 2.53
CA VAL A 7 -9.08 10.33 1.60
C VAL A 7 -10.29 9.83 2.39
N LEU A 8 -11.04 10.79 2.95
CA LEU A 8 -12.39 10.60 3.47
C LEU A 8 -13.31 10.38 2.27
N PHE A 9 -13.39 9.16 1.77
CA PHE A 9 -14.38 8.79 0.79
C PHE A 9 -15.76 8.65 1.45
N GLY A 10 -16.63 9.62 1.19
CA GLY A 10 -18.07 9.48 1.37
C GLY A 10 -18.68 8.82 0.14
N PHE A 11 -18.70 7.49 0.08
CA PHE A 11 -19.48 6.78 -0.93
C PHE A 11 -20.97 6.76 -0.51
N VAL A 12 -21.82 7.34 -1.34
CA VAL A 12 -23.28 7.13 -1.28
C VAL A 12 -23.57 5.82 -2.02
N LEU A 13 -23.52 4.70 -1.29
CA LEU A 13 -23.91 3.39 -1.81
C LEU A 13 -25.44 3.33 -1.97
N THR A 14 -25.93 3.36 -3.20
CA THR A 14 -27.34 3.07 -3.49
C THR A 14 -27.57 1.57 -3.58
N GLY A 15 -27.98 0.99 -2.46
CA GLY A 15 -28.97 -0.10 -2.37
C GLY A 15 -28.79 -1.36 -3.21
N SER A 16 -27.71 -2.11 -2.99
CA SER A 16 -27.66 -3.56 -3.16
C SER A 16 -27.36 -4.20 -1.79
N LEU A 17 -28.04 -5.28 -1.43
CA LEU A 17 -27.71 -6.05 -0.23
C LEU A 17 -26.38 -6.78 -0.51
N ALA A 18 -25.29 -6.34 0.13
CA ALA A 18 -24.04 -7.08 0.11
C ALA A 18 -24.28 -8.49 0.67
N GLN A 19 -24.29 -9.50 -0.21
CA GLN A 19 -24.27 -10.89 0.20
C GLN A 19 -22.84 -11.25 0.52
N ALA A 20 -22.59 -11.86 1.68
CA ALA A 20 -21.35 -12.57 1.91
C ALA A 20 -21.33 -13.76 0.96
N SER A 21 -20.74 -13.61 -0.21
CA SER A 21 -20.52 -14.70 -1.13
C SER A 21 -19.35 -15.52 -0.60
N VAL A 22 -19.55 -16.84 -0.50
CA VAL A 22 -18.50 -17.76 -0.05
C VAL A 22 -17.77 -18.24 -1.28
N CYS A 23 -16.69 -17.54 -1.66
CA CYS A 23 -15.80 -18.01 -2.72
C CYS A 23 -15.08 -19.28 -2.24
N LYS A 24 -15.01 -20.31 -3.10
CA LYS A 24 -14.68 -21.67 -2.66
C LYS A 24 -13.17 -21.92 -2.57
N ASP A 25 -12.38 -21.21 -3.37
CA ASP A 25 -10.96 -21.49 -3.55
C ASP A 25 -10.03 -20.41 -2.97
N LEU A 26 -10.51 -19.63 -1.99
CA LEU A 26 -9.70 -18.66 -1.26
C LEU A 26 -8.52 -19.31 -0.54
N LYS A 27 -7.36 -18.68 -0.65
CA LYS A 27 -6.10 -19.14 -0.04
C LYS A 27 -5.92 -18.63 1.38
N PRO A 28 -5.05 -19.27 2.19
CA PRO A 28 -4.87 -18.91 3.60
C PRO A 28 -4.39 -17.48 3.88
N SER A 29 -3.86 -16.76 2.89
CA SER A 29 -3.51 -15.33 2.98
C SER A 29 -4.74 -14.43 3.05
N THR A 30 -5.89 -14.87 2.53
CA THR A 30 -7.15 -14.13 2.53
C THR A 30 -8.07 -14.76 3.56
N SER A 31 -8.32 -14.07 4.67
CA SER A 31 -9.21 -14.59 5.73
C SER A 31 -10.68 -14.52 5.35
N ASP A 32 -11.06 -13.52 4.57
CA ASP A 32 -12.43 -13.30 4.11
C ASP A 32 -12.46 -12.38 2.90
N VAL A 33 -13.60 -12.35 2.20
CA VAL A 33 -13.87 -11.46 1.06
C VAL A 33 -15.22 -10.78 1.25
N ILE A 34 -15.27 -9.47 1.02
CA ILE A 34 -16.48 -8.67 1.06
C ILE A 34 -16.63 -7.95 -0.28
N PHE A 35 -17.73 -8.23 -0.99
CA PHE A 35 -18.11 -7.52 -2.20
C PHE A 35 -19.10 -6.41 -1.85
N LEU A 36 -18.82 -5.18 -2.31
CA LEU A 36 -19.73 -4.05 -2.08
C LEU A 36 -20.84 -3.99 -3.13
N ASP A 37 -20.48 -4.23 -4.41
CA ASP A 37 -21.39 -4.05 -5.55
C ASP A 37 -21.43 -5.23 -6.53
N TYR A 38 -20.29 -5.91 -6.77
CA TYR A 38 -20.17 -6.96 -7.79
C TYR A 38 -19.55 -8.24 -7.20
N ASP A 39 -20.33 -9.32 -7.16
CA ASP A 39 -19.82 -10.64 -6.73
C ASP A 39 -19.03 -11.31 -7.86
N ASP A 40 -17.71 -11.10 -7.88
CA ASP A 40 -16.77 -11.76 -8.81
C ASP A 40 -15.78 -12.65 -8.02
N CYS A 41 -16.18 -13.89 -7.75
CA CYS A 41 -15.32 -14.83 -7.04
C CYS A 41 -14.07 -15.23 -7.83
N GLU A 42 -14.10 -15.22 -9.16
CA GLU A 42 -12.90 -15.49 -9.96
C GLU A 42 -11.85 -14.40 -9.70
N PHE A 43 -12.28 -13.13 -9.61
CA PHE A 43 -11.38 -12.05 -9.23
C PHE A 43 -10.86 -12.13 -7.82
N ALA A 44 -11.72 -12.45 -6.86
CA ALA A 44 -11.29 -12.64 -5.49
C ALA A 44 -10.30 -13.79 -5.35
N GLU A 45 -10.49 -14.88 -6.10
CA GLU A 45 -9.58 -16.03 -6.15
C GLU A 45 -8.24 -15.66 -6.80
N ASP A 46 -8.23 -14.90 -7.90
CA ASP A 46 -7.01 -14.37 -8.53
C ASP A 46 -6.19 -13.51 -7.53
N LEU A 47 -6.85 -12.58 -6.84
CA LEU A 47 -6.22 -11.72 -5.84
C LEU A 47 -5.71 -12.55 -4.65
N SER A 48 -6.50 -13.52 -4.20
CA SER A 48 -6.11 -14.44 -3.12
C SER A 48 -4.90 -15.29 -3.48
N HIS A 49 -4.80 -15.76 -4.73
CA HIS A 49 -3.62 -16.44 -5.26
C HIS A 49 -2.38 -15.55 -5.18
N VAL A 50 -2.46 -14.31 -5.64
CA VAL A 50 -1.34 -13.36 -5.58
C VAL A 50 -0.91 -13.09 -4.14
N PHE A 51 -1.86 -12.84 -3.23
CA PHE A 51 -1.53 -12.66 -1.81
C PHE A 51 -0.87 -13.89 -1.21
N ASN A 52 -1.28 -15.10 -1.62
CA ASN A 52 -0.68 -16.33 -1.13
C ASN A 52 0.74 -16.52 -1.65
N GLU A 53 1.00 -16.27 -2.94
CA GLU A 53 2.34 -16.32 -3.51
C GLU A 53 3.30 -15.33 -2.83
N ILE A 54 2.82 -14.10 -2.60
CA ILE A 54 3.58 -13.07 -1.88
C ILE A 54 3.83 -13.55 -0.44
N LYS A 55 2.82 -14.09 0.25
CA LYS A 55 2.97 -14.61 1.62
C LYS A 55 3.94 -15.78 1.71
N GLU A 56 3.91 -16.71 0.76
CA GLU A 56 4.83 -17.85 0.70
C GLU A 56 6.28 -17.39 0.45
N THR A 57 6.45 -16.37 -0.40
CA THR A 57 7.78 -15.83 -0.74
C THR A 57 8.33 -14.95 0.39
N PHE A 58 7.56 -13.97 0.86
CA PHE A 58 8.05 -12.88 1.71
C PHE A 58 7.52 -12.94 3.16
N GLY A 59 6.60 -13.87 3.46
CA GLY A 59 5.81 -13.84 4.69
C GLY A 59 4.69 -12.80 4.62
N GLY A 60 3.87 -12.73 5.67
CA GLY A 60 2.80 -11.73 5.78
C GLY A 60 1.64 -12.18 6.66
N PRO A 61 0.81 -11.23 7.12
CA PRO A 61 -0.40 -11.55 7.87
C PRO A 61 -1.49 -12.11 6.96
N ASN A 62 -2.60 -12.56 7.54
CA ASN A 62 -3.83 -12.75 6.77
C ASN A 62 -4.54 -11.41 6.66
N VAL A 63 -5.23 -11.18 5.54
CA VAL A 63 -6.00 -9.96 5.29
C VAL A 63 -7.42 -10.28 4.88
N THR A 64 -8.34 -9.39 5.21
CA THR A 64 -9.69 -9.36 4.64
C THR A 64 -9.65 -8.54 3.35
N LEU A 65 -10.16 -9.10 2.27
CA LEU A 65 -10.24 -8.42 0.98
C LEU A 65 -11.61 -7.76 0.83
N VAL A 66 -11.63 -6.47 0.51
CA VAL A 66 -12.86 -5.73 0.20
C VAL A 66 -12.81 -5.31 -1.25
N ILE A 67 -13.74 -5.81 -2.07
CA ILE A 67 -13.85 -5.47 -3.49
C ILE A 67 -15.00 -4.48 -3.65
N GLY A 68 -14.63 -3.23 -3.92
CA GLY A 68 -15.53 -2.10 -4.10
C GLY A 68 -16.00 -1.91 -5.54
N THR A 69 -16.50 -0.70 -5.81
CA THR A 69 -16.92 -0.26 -7.14
C THR A 69 -15.73 0.13 -8.01
N GLU A 70 -16.01 0.77 -9.15
CA GLU A 70 -14.99 1.49 -9.88
C GLU A 70 -14.41 2.62 -9.00
N SER A 71 -13.08 2.76 -8.98
CA SER A 71 -12.33 3.82 -8.28
C SER A 71 -10.91 3.92 -8.85
N ASP A 72 -10.25 5.05 -8.63
CA ASP A 72 -8.83 5.26 -8.95
C ASP A 72 -7.88 4.77 -7.84
N ASN A 73 -8.42 4.22 -6.75
CA ASN A 73 -7.64 3.97 -5.54
C ASN A 73 -7.73 2.52 -5.04
N ALA A 74 -6.61 2.02 -4.55
CA ALA A 74 -6.45 0.84 -3.72
C ALA A 74 -5.96 1.29 -2.34
N ALA A 75 -6.25 0.53 -1.28
CA ALA A 75 -5.78 0.92 0.06
C ALA A 75 -5.69 -0.26 1.03
N PHE A 76 -4.60 -0.31 1.78
CA PHE A 76 -4.49 -1.02 3.04
C PHE A 76 -4.91 -0.11 4.21
N ASP A 77 -5.81 -0.59 5.06
CA ASP A 77 -6.41 0.22 6.12
C ASP A 77 -5.57 0.37 7.40
N LEU A 78 -4.30 -0.08 7.37
CA LEU A 78 -3.39 -0.19 8.51
C LEU A 78 -3.82 -1.20 9.59
N GLY A 79 -4.95 -1.89 9.45
CA GLY A 79 -5.34 -2.93 10.38
C GLY A 79 -5.10 -4.30 9.76
N HIS A 80 -6.09 -4.76 8.99
CA HIS A 80 -6.08 -6.06 8.34
C HIS A 80 -6.92 -6.11 7.05
N MET A 81 -7.39 -4.98 6.53
CA MET A 81 -8.20 -4.95 5.31
C MET A 81 -7.42 -4.34 4.14
N ILE A 82 -7.57 -4.98 2.98
CA ILE A 82 -7.15 -4.42 1.70
C ILE A 82 -8.41 -4.13 0.89
N GLU A 83 -8.62 -2.87 0.57
CA GLU A 83 -9.72 -2.36 -0.23
C GLU A 83 -9.23 -2.16 -1.68
N LEU A 84 -9.89 -2.81 -2.64
CA LEU A 84 -9.57 -2.74 -4.05
C LEU A 84 -10.81 -2.39 -4.86
N PRO A 85 -10.67 -1.63 -5.95
CA PRO A 85 -11.77 -1.43 -6.86
C PRO A 85 -12.01 -2.71 -7.68
N TYR A 86 -13.26 -3.03 -7.97
CA TYR A 86 -13.57 -4.06 -8.97
C TYR A 86 -12.93 -3.71 -10.32
N ARG A 87 -12.87 -2.41 -10.63
CA ARG A 87 -12.20 -1.89 -11.83
C ARG A 87 -11.51 -0.57 -11.51
N MET A 88 -10.22 -0.49 -11.80
CA MET A 88 -9.50 0.77 -11.65
C MET A 88 -9.76 1.70 -12.83
N ILE A 89 -10.15 2.93 -12.53
CA ILE A 89 -10.44 3.98 -13.50
C ILE A 89 -9.70 5.26 -13.11
N PHE A 90 -9.03 5.90 -14.05
CA PHE A 90 -8.43 7.23 -13.84
C PHE A 90 -9.25 8.32 -14.53
N TYR A 91 -9.15 9.54 -14.03
CA TYR A 91 -9.91 10.68 -14.56
C TYR A 91 -8.98 11.71 -15.20
N GLY A 92 -9.19 11.99 -16.48
CA GLY A 92 -8.46 13.06 -17.16
C GLY A 92 -8.94 14.45 -16.74
N ARG A 93 -8.24 15.49 -17.20
CA ARG A 93 -8.53 16.89 -16.89
C ARG A 93 -9.97 17.34 -17.15
N TYR A 94 -10.67 16.70 -18.10
CA TYR A 94 -12.06 17.03 -18.42
C TYR A 94 -13.06 15.96 -17.95
N GLY A 95 -12.66 15.11 -16.99
CA GLY A 95 -13.52 14.08 -16.40
C GLY A 95 -13.74 12.86 -17.30
N GLN A 96 -12.97 12.69 -18.38
CA GLN A 96 -13.01 11.44 -19.13
C GLN A 96 -12.45 10.30 -18.28
N GLU A 97 -13.10 9.15 -18.34
CA GLU A 97 -12.67 7.93 -17.65
C GLU A 97 -11.65 7.16 -18.51
N TYR A 98 -10.58 6.73 -17.87
CA TYR A 98 -9.52 5.92 -18.43
C TYR A 98 -9.45 4.62 -17.63
N PRO A 99 -10.28 3.62 -17.97
CA PRO A 99 -10.22 2.32 -17.33
C PRO A 99 -8.91 1.62 -17.68
N VAL A 100 -8.26 1.05 -16.68
CA VAL A 100 -7.03 0.28 -16.90
C VAL A 100 -7.29 -1.23 -16.94
N PRO A 101 -6.38 -2.03 -17.53
CA PRO A 101 -6.49 -3.47 -17.50
C PRO A 101 -6.59 -4.02 -16.07
N ARG A 102 -7.33 -5.12 -15.90
CA ARG A 102 -7.46 -5.80 -14.58
C ARG A 102 -6.12 -6.16 -13.96
N ALA A 103 -5.12 -6.50 -14.78
CA ALA A 103 -3.75 -6.76 -14.32
C ALA A 103 -3.16 -5.59 -13.51
N ASN A 104 -3.52 -4.34 -13.83
CA ASN A 104 -3.07 -3.16 -13.08
C ASN A 104 -3.63 -3.15 -11.66
N VAL A 105 -4.89 -3.57 -11.47
CA VAL A 105 -5.52 -3.71 -10.15
C VAL A 105 -4.82 -4.79 -9.34
N VAL A 106 -4.45 -5.91 -9.97
CA VAL A 106 -3.71 -6.98 -9.30
C VAL A 106 -2.31 -6.49 -8.87
N THR A 107 -1.63 -5.68 -9.68
CA THR A 107 -0.37 -5.04 -9.29
C THR A 107 -0.53 -4.09 -8.12
N ALA A 108 -1.58 -3.25 -8.12
CA ALA A 108 -1.91 -2.40 -6.99
C ALA A 108 -2.20 -3.23 -5.73
N ALA A 109 -2.90 -4.37 -5.87
CA ALA A 109 -3.15 -5.28 -4.77
C ALA A 109 -1.86 -5.85 -4.14
N ALA A 110 -0.88 -6.22 -4.96
CA ALA A 110 0.43 -6.66 -4.47
C ALA A 110 1.14 -5.58 -3.66
N HIS A 111 1.03 -4.32 -4.09
CA HIS A 111 1.53 -3.17 -3.35
C HIS A 111 0.80 -3.01 -2.00
N GLU A 112 -0.54 -3.03 -1.98
CA GLU A 112 -1.29 -2.95 -0.71
C GLU A 112 -0.96 -4.10 0.25
N TYR A 113 -0.75 -5.30 -0.27
CA TYR A 113 -0.33 -6.43 0.55
C TYR A 113 1.09 -6.22 1.11
N GLY A 114 1.97 -5.56 0.36
CA GLY A 114 3.28 -5.12 0.83
C GLY A 114 3.19 -4.21 2.07
N HIS A 115 2.21 -3.31 2.14
CA HIS A 115 1.95 -2.54 3.37
C HIS A 115 1.55 -3.41 4.54
N SER A 116 0.75 -4.47 4.31
CA SER A 116 0.35 -5.39 5.37
C SER A 116 1.57 -6.12 5.99
N ILE A 117 2.54 -6.53 5.15
CA ILE A 117 3.80 -7.15 5.57
C ILE A 117 4.62 -6.16 6.39
N PHE A 118 4.78 -4.94 5.87
CA PHE A 118 5.49 -3.86 6.55
C PHE A 118 4.90 -3.59 7.93
N HIS A 119 3.58 -3.44 8.00
CA HIS A 119 2.89 -3.11 9.24
C HIS A 119 3.00 -4.24 10.28
N GLU A 120 2.92 -5.50 9.84
CA GLU A 120 3.13 -6.66 10.71
C GLU A 120 4.56 -6.69 11.29
N ARG A 121 5.57 -6.24 10.53
CA ARG A 121 6.93 -6.07 11.06
C ARG A 121 7.02 -4.92 12.05
N VAL A 122 6.41 -3.78 11.74
CA VAL A 122 6.39 -2.60 12.62
C VAL A 122 5.79 -2.93 13.98
N LYS A 123 4.68 -3.67 14.03
CA LYS A 123 4.05 -4.13 15.29
C LYS A 123 5.03 -4.88 16.19
N LYS A 124 5.93 -5.69 15.61
CA LYS A 124 6.92 -6.49 16.35
C LYS A 124 8.13 -5.67 16.81
N GLU A 125 8.59 -4.75 15.97
CA GLU A 125 9.82 -3.99 16.20
C GLU A 125 9.64 -2.74 17.07
N PHE A 126 8.40 -2.24 17.16
CA PHE A 126 8.08 -1.00 17.87
C PHE A 126 6.92 -1.21 18.86
N PRO A 127 7.22 -1.73 20.08
CA PRO A 127 6.20 -2.02 21.09
C PRO A 127 5.33 -0.81 21.48
N GLN A 128 5.88 0.41 21.36
CA GLN A 128 5.12 1.64 21.61
C GLN A 128 3.93 1.83 20.65
N PHE A 129 3.89 1.12 19.52
CA PHE A 129 2.79 1.14 18.56
C PHE A 129 1.87 -0.09 18.68
N THR A 130 2.10 -1.00 19.63
CA THR A 130 1.25 -2.18 19.81
C THR A 130 -0.19 -1.81 20.19
N GLU A 131 -0.39 -0.81 21.06
CA GLU A 131 -1.74 -0.33 21.39
C GLU A 131 -2.42 0.33 20.19
N LEU A 132 -1.70 1.21 19.47
CA LEU A 132 -2.21 1.80 18.22
C LEU A 132 -2.61 0.71 17.21
N ALA A 133 -1.82 -0.35 17.06
CA ALA A 133 -2.14 -1.46 16.18
C ALA A 133 -3.42 -2.21 16.60
N LYS A 134 -3.71 -2.33 17.90
CA LYS A 134 -4.98 -2.89 18.38
C LYS A 134 -6.14 -1.96 18.05
N ASP A 135 -5.97 -0.66 18.24
CA ASP A 135 -6.99 0.32 17.94
C ASP A 135 -7.31 0.34 16.43
N LEU A 136 -6.28 0.28 15.58
CA LEU A 136 -6.44 0.15 14.12
C LEU A 136 -7.14 -1.16 13.73
N ALA A 137 -6.82 -2.29 14.37
CA ALA A 137 -7.53 -3.54 14.14
C ALA A 137 -9.02 -3.45 14.57
N ASN A 138 -9.32 -2.74 15.66
CA ASN A 138 -10.70 -2.48 16.07
C ASN A 138 -11.43 -1.59 15.05
N LEU A 139 -10.76 -0.57 14.50
CA LEU A 139 -11.32 0.24 13.42
C LEU A 139 -11.65 -0.63 12.19
N SER A 140 -10.75 -1.53 11.78
CA SER A 140 -11.02 -2.48 10.69
C SER A 140 -12.26 -3.33 10.97
N ASN A 141 -12.41 -3.88 12.18
CA ASN A 141 -13.61 -4.65 12.56
C ASN A 141 -14.90 -3.82 12.43
N VAL A 142 -14.86 -2.53 12.80
CA VAL A 142 -16.01 -1.62 12.66
C VAL A 142 -16.30 -1.32 11.19
N LYS A 143 -15.28 -1.11 10.36
CA LYS A 143 -15.44 -0.96 8.91
C LYS A 143 -16.01 -2.22 8.27
N GLU A 144 -15.54 -3.39 8.67
CA GLU A 144 -16.06 -4.68 8.21
C GLU A 144 -17.55 -4.82 8.51
N ALA A 145 -17.94 -4.55 9.77
CA ALA A 145 -19.33 -4.53 10.19
C ALA A 145 -20.17 -3.51 9.37
N TYR A 146 -19.59 -2.36 9.02
CA TYR A 146 -20.25 -1.37 8.17
C TYR A 146 -20.44 -1.87 6.73
N TYR A 147 -19.42 -2.47 6.13
CA TYR A 147 -19.52 -3.02 4.77
C TYR A 147 -20.57 -4.14 4.71
N ARG A 148 -20.66 -4.96 5.76
CA ARG A 148 -21.72 -5.96 5.96
C ARG A 148 -23.09 -5.40 6.38
N LYS A 149 -23.23 -4.07 6.44
CA LYS A 149 -24.47 -3.36 6.82
C LYS A 149 -24.98 -3.70 8.24
N GLN A 150 -24.10 -4.14 9.13
CA GLN A 150 -24.42 -4.48 10.53
C GLN A 150 -24.41 -3.24 11.44
N VAL A 151 -23.63 -2.22 11.08
CA VAL A 151 -23.56 -0.93 11.79
C VAL A 151 -23.65 0.24 10.80
N PRO A 152 -24.17 1.41 11.22
CA PRO A 152 -24.20 2.59 10.36
C PRO A 152 -22.80 3.21 10.20
N TYR A 153 -22.58 3.96 9.12
CA TYR A 153 -21.32 4.66 8.84
C TYR A 153 -20.88 5.60 9.98
N SER A 154 -21.82 6.17 10.73
CA SER A 154 -21.50 7.01 11.89
C SER A 154 -20.62 6.30 12.92
N LYS A 155 -20.67 4.96 13.02
CA LYS A 155 -19.78 4.17 13.87
C LYS A 155 -18.35 4.12 13.34
N VAL A 156 -18.18 4.08 12.02
CA VAL A 156 -16.86 4.19 11.37
C VAL A 156 -16.27 5.59 11.61
N ASP A 157 -17.08 6.63 11.44
CA ASP A 157 -16.66 8.02 11.69
C ASP A 157 -16.30 8.27 13.17
N GLU A 158 -17.11 7.75 14.11
CA GLU A 158 -16.78 7.75 15.54
C GLU A 158 -15.43 7.07 15.81
N ALA A 159 -15.22 5.85 15.28
CA ALA A 159 -13.98 5.11 15.48
C ALA A 159 -12.75 5.83 14.88
N ASN A 160 -12.86 6.39 13.67
CA ASN A 160 -11.81 7.20 13.05
C ASN A 160 -11.43 8.40 13.91
N LYS A 161 -12.41 9.09 14.50
CA LYS A 161 -12.17 10.23 15.41
C LYS A 161 -11.46 9.81 16.68
N GLU A 162 -11.69 8.62 17.20
CA GLU A 162 -10.94 8.11 18.35
C GLU A 162 -9.49 7.78 17.99
N ILE A 163 -9.25 7.15 16.82
CA ILE A 163 -7.88 6.91 16.32
C ILE A 163 -7.09 8.20 16.16
N ALA A 164 -7.73 9.24 15.59
CA ALA A 164 -7.09 10.53 15.39
C ALA A 164 -6.67 11.23 16.70
N LYS A 165 -7.26 10.84 17.85
CA LYS A 165 -6.89 11.36 19.18
C LYS A 165 -5.73 10.59 19.82
N VAL A 166 -5.38 9.41 19.30
CA VAL A 166 -4.29 8.60 19.86
C VAL A 166 -2.98 9.38 19.77
N THR A 167 -2.34 9.56 20.91
CA THR A 167 -1.06 10.27 21.00
C THR A 167 -0.02 9.55 20.16
N ASN A 168 0.75 10.29 19.37
CA ASN A 168 1.76 9.78 18.42
C ASN A 168 1.21 9.12 17.14
N TYR A 169 -0.09 9.15 16.84
CA TYR A 169 -0.61 8.60 15.57
C TYR A 169 -0.04 9.33 14.35
N ALA A 170 -0.09 10.66 14.35
CA ALA A 170 0.47 11.47 13.26
C ALA A 170 1.98 11.23 13.11
N ASP A 171 2.69 11.15 14.23
CA ASP A 171 4.12 10.88 14.25
C ASP A 171 4.45 9.49 13.68
N PHE A 172 3.70 8.47 14.08
CA PHE A 172 3.79 7.12 13.54
C PHE A 172 3.69 7.09 12.01
N VAL A 173 2.64 7.73 11.48
CA VAL A 173 2.42 7.81 10.02
C VAL A 173 3.58 8.59 9.38
N ASN A 174 3.96 9.74 9.92
CA ASN A 174 4.98 10.60 9.33
C ASN A 174 6.39 9.99 9.26
N TYR A 175 6.78 9.16 10.24
CA TYR A 175 8.11 8.53 10.24
C TYR A 175 8.17 7.29 9.35
N LEU A 176 7.04 6.63 9.13
CA LEU A 176 7.00 5.32 8.49
C LEU A 176 6.40 5.34 7.09
N SER A 177 5.64 6.36 6.69
CA SER A 177 4.88 6.31 5.44
C SER A 177 5.76 6.14 4.22
N ALA A 178 6.79 6.97 4.04
CA ALA A 178 7.73 6.85 2.93
C ALA A 178 8.41 5.47 2.87
N TYR A 179 8.76 4.90 4.02
CA TYR A 179 9.33 3.56 4.11
C TYR A 179 8.32 2.46 3.76
N SER A 180 7.07 2.62 4.19
CA SER A 180 5.95 1.73 3.88
C SER A 180 5.66 1.70 2.38
N GLU A 181 5.54 2.88 1.76
CA GLU A 181 5.36 3.05 0.30
C GLU A 181 6.47 2.40 -0.51
N PHE A 182 7.71 2.67 -0.11
CA PHE A 182 8.86 2.10 -0.77
C PHE A 182 8.93 0.59 -0.65
N PHE A 183 8.68 0.03 0.54
CA PHE A 183 8.70 -1.41 0.73
C PHE A 183 7.56 -2.10 -0.02
N ALA A 184 6.37 -1.49 -0.04
CA ALA A 184 5.24 -1.98 -0.82
C ALA A 184 5.57 -2.03 -2.33
N ASP A 185 6.24 -1.00 -2.86
CA ASP A 185 6.77 -1.04 -4.23
C ASP A 185 7.77 -2.17 -4.46
N VAL A 186 8.71 -2.40 -3.53
CA VAL A 186 9.67 -3.52 -3.60
C VAL A 186 8.95 -4.87 -3.74
N ILE A 187 7.90 -5.10 -2.92
CA ILE A 187 7.11 -6.32 -2.99
C ILE A 187 6.42 -6.47 -4.34
N ALA A 188 5.78 -5.41 -4.84
CA ALA A 188 5.11 -5.44 -6.13
C ALA A 188 6.08 -5.71 -7.29
N VAL A 189 7.20 -4.98 -7.39
CA VAL A 189 8.15 -5.15 -8.50
C VAL A 189 8.84 -6.50 -8.50
N TYR A 190 9.12 -7.08 -7.32
CA TYR A 190 9.67 -8.44 -7.22
C TYR A 190 8.63 -9.53 -7.50
N GLN A 191 7.37 -9.33 -7.09
CA GLN A 191 6.29 -10.28 -7.39
C GLN A 191 6.08 -10.43 -8.90
N TYR A 192 6.18 -9.34 -9.66
CA TYR A 192 5.96 -9.34 -11.10
C TYR A 192 7.22 -9.42 -11.94
N ASP A 193 8.41 -9.51 -11.32
CA ASP A 193 9.71 -9.46 -12.00
C ASP A 193 9.76 -8.32 -13.04
N SER A 194 9.29 -7.14 -12.62
CA SER A 194 9.19 -5.96 -13.49
C SER A 194 9.51 -4.71 -12.70
N LYS A 195 10.66 -4.09 -13.02
CA LYS A 195 11.14 -2.86 -12.37
C LYS A 195 10.18 -1.68 -12.51
N SER A 196 9.36 -1.70 -13.56
CA SER A 196 8.39 -0.65 -13.85
C SER A 196 6.95 -1.09 -13.60
N ALA A 197 6.72 -2.17 -12.83
CA ALA A 197 5.38 -2.70 -12.55
C ALA A 197 4.42 -1.63 -12.03
N MET A 198 4.88 -0.79 -11.08
CA MET A 198 4.05 0.27 -10.51
C MET A 198 3.78 1.41 -11.50
N VAL A 199 4.75 1.77 -12.34
CA VAL A 199 4.54 2.75 -13.41
C VAL A 199 3.49 2.25 -14.39
N GLN A 200 3.60 0.98 -14.80
CA GLN A 200 2.65 0.35 -15.72
C GLN A 200 1.25 0.24 -15.12
N ALA A 201 1.16 -0.06 -13.82
CA ALA A 201 -0.12 -0.16 -13.11
C ALA A 201 -0.87 1.17 -13.06
N LEU A 202 -0.15 2.28 -12.87
CA LEU A 202 -0.73 3.61 -12.68
C LEU A 202 -0.83 4.45 -13.95
N TYR A 203 -0.19 4.02 -15.04
CA TYR A 203 -0.19 4.76 -16.30
C TYR A 203 -1.57 4.80 -16.96
N TYR A 204 -1.92 5.96 -17.50
CA TYR A 204 -3.06 6.15 -18.41
C TYR A 204 -2.76 7.28 -19.42
N ASP A 205 -3.34 7.20 -20.62
CA ASP A 205 -2.93 8.01 -21.77
C ASP A 205 -3.10 9.53 -21.60
N ALA A 206 -4.04 9.97 -20.76
CA ALA A 206 -4.34 11.39 -20.56
C ALA A 206 -3.58 12.05 -19.40
N MET A 207 -2.61 11.33 -18.83
CA MET A 207 -1.78 11.81 -17.74
C MET A 207 -0.95 13.04 -18.17
N SER A 208 -0.90 14.06 -17.32
CA SER A 208 -0.01 15.20 -17.48
C SER A 208 1.46 14.79 -17.34
N LYS A 209 2.39 15.67 -17.73
CA LYS A 209 3.83 15.39 -17.56
C LYS A 209 4.21 15.33 -16.08
N GLU A 210 3.56 16.15 -15.26
CA GLU A 210 3.76 16.20 -13.82
C GLU A 210 3.30 14.91 -13.14
N GLU A 211 2.12 14.39 -13.51
CA GLU A 211 1.61 13.11 -13.01
C GLU A 211 2.47 11.94 -13.50
N PHE A 212 2.87 11.94 -14.78
CA PHE A 212 3.75 10.91 -15.32
C PHE A 212 5.10 10.90 -14.61
N ASN A 213 5.66 12.08 -14.35
CA ASN A 213 6.88 12.17 -13.56
C ASN A 213 6.67 11.67 -12.13
N TYR A 214 5.53 11.98 -11.50
CA TYR A 214 5.26 11.52 -10.15
C TYR A 214 5.25 9.99 -10.05
N ILE A 215 4.56 9.30 -10.98
CA ILE A 215 4.55 7.84 -10.99
C ILE A 215 5.90 7.25 -11.41
N SER A 216 6.68 7.93 -12.27
CA SER A 216 8.01 7.45 -12.67
C SER A 216 9.05 7.49 -11.55
N LEU A 217 8.81 8.26 -10.48
CA LEU A 217 9.61 8.21 -9.24
C LEU A 217 9.44 6.89 -8.46
N ARG A 218 8.48 6.05 -8.87
CA ARG A 218 8.28 4.67 -8.36
C ARG A 218 8.96 3.61 -9.24
N ASP A 219 9.62 4.00 -10.33
CA ASP A 219 10.36 3.09 -11.21
C ASP A 219 11.68 2.63 -10.57
N PHE A 220 12.05 1.36 -10.78
CA PHE A 220 13.33 0.80 -10.36
C PHE A 220 14.34 0.76 -11.52
N ASP A 221 13.94 1.02 -12.76
CA ASP A 221 14.82 0.89 -13.92
C ASP A 221 15.55 2.20 -14.30
N HIS A 222 15.09 3.35 -13.78
CA HIS A 222 15.59 4.66 -14.17
C HIS A 222 15.99 5.52 -12.97
N GLU A 223 17.07 6.28 -13.14
CA GLU A 223 17.44 7.33 -12.18
C GLU A 223 16.39 8.44 -12.18
N PRO A 224 15.92 8.90 -11.00
CA PRO A 224 14.89 9.91 -10.92
C PRO A 224 15.38 11.27 -11.43
N SER A 225 14.49 12.01 -12.11
CA SER A 225 14.81 13.34 -12.63
C SER A 225 14.77 14.41 -11.54
N MET A 226 15.86 15.15 -11.37
CA MET A 226 15.92 16.33 -10.49
C MET A 226 15.06 17.50 -10.96
N ARG A 227 14.50 17.45 -12.18
CA ARG A 227 13.64 18.51 -12.73
C ARG A 227 12.38 18.75 -11.89
N TYR A 228 11.92 17.74 -11.16
CA TYR A 228 10.72 17.78 -10.34
C TYR A 228 11.05 17.46 -8.87
N GLU A 229 12.14 18.03 -8.37
CA GLU A 229 12.63 17.82 -7.00
C GLU A 229 11.54 18.07 -5.93
N ASN A 230 10.60 18.97 -6.19
CA ASN A 230 9.48 19.25 -5.29
C ASN A 230 8.54 18.05 -5.07
N GLN A 231 8.53 17.06 -5.96
CA GLN A 231 7.75 15.83 -5.76
C GLN A 231 8.45 14.84 -4.84
N LEU A 232 9.78 14.95 -4.65
CA LEU A 232 10.56 14.03 -3.81
C LEU A 232 10.29 14.20 -2.31
N SER A 233 9.53 15.20 -1.88
CA SER A 233 9.06 15.29 -0.50
C SER A 233 7.83 14.42 -0.22
N GLU A 234 7.11 13.99 -1.25
CA GLU A 234 5.91 13.15 -1.12
C GLU A 234 6.29 11.71 -0.77
N GLU A 235 5.50 11.07 0.10
CA GLU A 235 5.82 9.75 0.67
C GLU A 235 6.08 8.66 -0.38
N HIS A 236 5.26 8.62 -1.45
CA HIS A 236 5.43 7.66 -2.53
C HIS A 236 6.74 7.89 -3.31
N ALA A 237 7.19 9.13 -3.42
CA ALA A 237 8.36 9.52 -4.22
C ALA A 237 9.65 9.66 -3.41
N LYS A 238 9.55 9.74 -2.08
CA LYS A 238 10.66 10.15 -1.21
C LYS A 238 11.91 9.28 -1.31
N LEU A 239 11.74 7.99 -1.59
CA LEU A 239 12.83 7.01 -1.73
C LEU A 239 13.14 6.62 -3.19
N ALA A 240 12.87 7.51 -4.15
CA ALA A 240 13.08 7.25 -5.58
C ALA A 240 14.53 6.85 -5.95
N PHE A 241 15.56 7.44 -5.32
CA PHE A 241 16.95 7.07 -5.61
C PHE A 241 17.30 5.68 -5.08
N VAL A 242 16.72 5.29 -3.93
CA VAL A 242 16.88 3.92 -3.40
C VAL A 242 16.23 2.92 -4.35
N ARG A 243 15.06 3.22 -4.94
CA ARG A 243 14.42 2.37 -5.95
C ARG A 243 15.35 2.11 -7.15
N ALA A 244 15.88 3.17 -7.76
CA ALA A 244 16.85 3.06 -8.84
C ALA A 244 18.11 2.27 -8.43
N TRP A 245 18.62 2.51 -7.22
CA TRP A 245 19.77 1.78 -6.70
C TRP A 245 19.47 0.29 -6.52
N ILE A 246 18.30 -0.10 -5.99
CA ILE A 246 17.89 -1.51 -5.89
C ILE A 246 17.76 -2.14 -7.26
N GLY A 247 17.09 -1.48 -8.22
CA GLY A 247 16.93 -2.03 -9.56
C GLY A 247 18.26 -2.27 -10.29
N LYS A 248 19.34 -1.59 -9.87
CA LYS A 248 20.69 -1.82 -10.39
C LYS A 248 21.50 -2.84 -9.59
N ASN A 249 21.39 -2.86 -8.27
CA ASN A 249 22.34 -3.57 -7.40
C ASN A 249 21.73 -4.75 -6.63
N MET A 250 20.41 -4.83 -6.54
CA MET A 250 19.66 -5.83 -5.78
C MET A 250 18.48 -6.38 -6.59
N TRP A 251 18.60 -6.51 -7.90
CA TRP A 251 17.58 -7.20 -8.69
C TRP A 251 17.72 -8.72 -8.52
N PRO A 252 16.67 -9.44 -8.09
CA PRO A 252 16.75 -10.87 -7.84
C PRO A 252 16.70 -11.68 -9.14
N GLU A 253 17.42 -12.81 -9.18
CA GLU A 253 17.40 -13.79 -10.28
C GLU A 253 16.29 -14.84 -10.10
N ASN A 254 15.78 -14.99 -8.87
CA ASN A 254 14.75 -15.96 -8.50
C ASN A 254 14.03 -15.56 -7.21
N ARG A 255 12.98 -16.31 -6.86
CA ARG A 255 12.12 -16.05 -5.68
C ARG A 255 12.84 -16.14 -4.34
N ASP A 256 13.79 -17.07 -4.19
CA ASP A 256 14.56 -17.20 -2.95
C ASP A 256 15.46 -15.97 -2.74
N GLN A 257 16.10 -15.49 -3.80
CA GLN A 257 16.89 -14.26 -3.74
C GLN A 257 16.00 -13.02 -3.53
N ALA A 258 14.82 -12.97 -4.14
CA ALA A 258 13.84 -11.90 -3.91
C ALA A 258 13.46 -11.82 -2.44
N ARG A 259 13.18 -12.96 -1.79
CA ARG A 259 12.93 -13.04 -0.34
C ARG A 259 14.09 -12.49 0.47
N VAL A 260 15.32 -12.96 0.21
CA VAL A 260 16.52 -12.52 0.94
C VAL A 260 16.74 -11.02 0.81
N TYR A 261 16.56 -10.47 -0.40
CA TYR A 261 16.70 -9.04 -0.64
C TYR A 261 15.59 -8.22 0.02
N ALA A 262 14.33 -8.64 -0.06
CA ALA A 262 13.22 -8.00 0.64
C ALA A 262 13.44 -8.00 2.16
N ASP A 263 13.90 -9.11 2.74
CA ASP A 263 14.24 -9.18 4.16
C ASP A 263 15.40 -8.23 4.53
N LYS A 264 16.46 -8.16 3.69
CA LYS A 264 17.57 -7.22 3.88
C LYS A 264 17.08 -5.77 3.86
N ILE A 265 16.22 -5.44 2.90
CA ILE A 265 15.62 -4.10 2.74
C ILE A 265 14.77 -3.75 3.96
N LEU A 266 13.85 -4.63 4.35
CA LEU A 266 12.98 -4.42 5.49
C LEU A 266 13.78 -4.24 6.79
N ASN A 267 14.81 -5.06 7.01
CA ASN A 267 15.67 -4.93 8.19
C ASN A 267 16.43 -3.59 8.23
N ALA A 268 16.97 -3.14 7.10
CA ALA A 268 17.64 -1.84 6.97
C ALA A 268 16.66 -0.69 7.27
N ILE A 269 15.45 -0.76 6.70
CA ILE A 269 14.38 0.21 6.97
C ILE A 269 14.03 0.23 8.46
N MET A 270 13.77 -0.92 9.09
CA MET A 270 13.40 -0.98 10.51
C MET A 270 14.48 -0.38 11.41
N LYS A 271 15.76 -0.56 11.06
CA LYS A 271 16.88 0.06 11.77
C LYS A 271 16.85 1.58 11.67
N LEU A 272 16.72 2.13 10.45
CA LEU A 272 16.71 3.58 10.25
C LEU A 272 15.45 4.23 10.83
N ALA A 273 14.29 3.58 10.70
CA ALA A 273 13.05 4.03 11.31
C ALA A 273 13.16 4.15 12.85
N LYS A 274 13.89 3.23 13.52
CA LYS A 274 14.19 3.36 14.96
C LYS A 274 15.02 4.60 15.29
N GLU A 275 15.97 4.95 14.44
CA GLU A 275 16.78 6.15 14.59
C GLU A 275 15.92 7.41 14.38
N ASP A 276 15.09 7.43 13.35
CA ASP A 276 14.24 8.56 12.98
C ASP A 276 13.17 8.85 14.05
N ILE A 277 12.51 7.80 14.55
CA ILE A 277 11.54 7.89 15.66
C ILE A 277 12.23 8.42 16.92
N LYS A 278 13.44 7.97 17.23
CA LYS A 278 14.20 8.44 18.39
C LYS A 278 14.62 9.91 18.24
N ALA A 279 14.95 10.34 17.02
CA ALA A 279 15.30 11.72 16.73
C ALA A 279 14.08 12.65 16.77
N GLY A 280 12.88 12.12 16.54
CA GLY A 280 11.64 12.90 16.52
C GLY A 280 11.51 13.82 15.29
N VAL A 281 12.22 13.50 14.20
CA VAL A 281 12.21 14.27 12.95
C VAL A 281 12.25 13.30 11.77
N SER A 282 11.33 13.45 10.82
CA SER A 282 11.35 12.70 9.55
C SER A 282 12.44 13.30 8.67
N PRO A 283 13.47 12.55 8.24
CA PRO A 283 14.56 13.12 7.47
C PRO A 283 14.08 13.60 6.10
N GLU A 284 14.77 14.58 5.52
CA GLU A 284 14.50 15.01 4.14
C GLU A 284 14.89 13.91 3.14
N TYR A 285 14.32 13.98 1.92
CA TYR A 285 14.46 12.90 0.95
C TYR A 285 15.93 12.53 0.65
N ARG A 286 16.84 13.51 0.51
CA ARG A 286 18.26 13.25 0.25
C ARG A 286 18.89 12.39 1.35
N GLU A 287 18.68 12.80 2.59
CA GLU A 287 19.21 12.11 3.76
C GLU A 287 18.64 10.69 3.88
N MET A 288 17.32 10.52 3.67
CA MET A 288 16.69 9.19 3.70
C MET A 288 17.29 8.25 2.64
N ASN A 289 17.47 8.73 1.40
CA ASN A 289 18.05 7.91 0.33
C ASN A 289 19.52 7.56 0.62
N ASP A 290 20.34 8.54 1.01
CA ASP A 290 21.77 8.33 1.27
C ASP A 290 21.98 7.34 2.43
N ARG A 291 21.23 7.49 3.53
CA ARG A 291 21.31 6.59 4.69
C ARG A 291 20.87 5.18 4.36
N LEU A 292 19.75 5.01 3.63
CA LEU A 292 19.25 3.68 3.29
C LEU A 292 20.17 2.97 2.30
N ILE A 293 20.68 3.64 1.27
CA ILE A 293 21.68 3.07 0.36
C ILE A 293 22.94 2.67 1.12
N ALA A 294 23.47 3.54 1.99
CA ALA A 294 24.65 3.25 2.78
C ALA A 294 24.45 2.06 3.75
N GLU A 295 23.24 1.87 4.28
CA GLU A 295 22.93 0.71 5.11
C GLU A 295 22.82 -0.57 4.27
N LEU A 296 22.22 -0.51 3.08
CA LEU A 296 22.08 -1.67 2.19
C LEU A 296 23.41 -2.15 1.59
N GLN A 297 24.43 -1.30 1.55
CA GLN A 297 25.78 -1.63 1.09
C GLN A 297 26.62 -2.40 2.13
N LYS A 298 26.18 -2.45 3.39
CA LYS A 298 26.81 -3.24 4.45
C LYS A 298 26.41 -4.71 4.35
#